data_AF-A0A9D2FI72-F1
#
_entry.id   AF-A0A9D2FI72-F1
#
_cell.length_a   1.000
_cell.length_b   1.000
_cell.length_c   1.000
_cell.angle_alpha   90.00
_cell.angle_beta   90.00
_cell.angle_gamma   90.00
#
_symmetry.space_group_name_H-M   'P 1'
#
loop_
_entity.id
_entity.type
_entity.pdbx_description
1 polymer ?
#
loop_
_entity_poly.entity_id
_entity_poly.type
_entity_poly.pdbx_seq_one_letter_code
_entity_poly.pdbx_strand_id
1 'polypeptide(L)'
;MSIKTLVINPGSTSTKVGVFEDETLLFEETLRHPTEEIAKYASVIDQKDFRKEIILDFLKEKNCDPKSLNVIVGRGGLLKPIPGGTYAVSDALLADLKKGVQGQHASNLGGILAREIGDKLGIPSYIVDPVVVDELTDKARLSGMPELPRRSIFHALNQKAVARRFAKENGKRYEDLNLIVIHMGGGVSVGAHDHGKVVDVNNILDGEGCFSPER
;
A
#
# COMPACT_ATOMS: atom_id res chain seq x y z
N MET A 1 -27.50 -0.16 3.98
CA MET A 1 -26.61 0.76 4.72
C MET A 1 -25.41 0.98 3.85
N SER A 2 -25.03 2.24 3.61
CA SER A 2 -23.78 2.57 2.91
C SER A 2 -22.57 2.27 3.81
N ILE A 3 -21.43 1.96 3.20
CA ILE A 3 -20.17 1.70 3.89
C ILE A 3 -19.26 2.92 3.73
N LYS A 4 -19.00 3.62 4.84
CA LYS A 4 -18.06 4.74 4.87
C LYS A 4 -16.65 4.25 5.18
N THR A 5 -15.72 4.50 4.26
CA THR A 5 -14.34 3.99 4.31
C THR A 5 -13.35 5.14 4.39
N LEU A 6 -12.43 5.08 5.36
CA LEU A 6 -11.25 5.94 5.41
C LEU A 6 -10.06 5.24 4.75
N VAL A 7 -9.46 5.84 3.73
CA VAL A 7 -8.28 5.33 3.04
C VAL A 7 -7.05 6.17 3.42
N ILE A 8 -5.97 5.52 3.85
CA ILE A 8 -4.74 6.16 4.33
C ILE A 8 -3.55 5.66 3.49
N ASN A 9 -2.88 6.58 2.79
CA ASN A 9 -1.70 6.28 1.97
C ASN A 9 -0.53 7.19 2.37
N PRO A 10 0.32 6.75 3.32
CA PRO A 10 1.51 7.49 3.70
C PRO A 10 2.60 7.37 2.64
N GLY A 11 3.14 8.51 2.22
CA GLY A 11 4.38 8.64 1.47
C GLY A 11 5.48 9.27 2.33
N SER A 12 6.67 9.45 1.75
CA SER A 12 7.85 9.96 2.48
C SER A 12 7.58 11.33 3.13
N THR A 13 7.09 12.29 2.35
CA THR A 13 6.85 13.69 2.78
C THR A 13 5.38 14.10 2.81
N SER A 14 4.47 13.15 2.65
CA SER A 14 3.02 13.42 2.67
C SER A 14 2.22 12.21 3.13
N THR A 15 0.96 12.43 3.50
CA THR A 15 -0.04 11.39 3.67
C THR A 15 -1.25 11.76 2.84
N LYS A 16 -1.61 10.93 1.85
CA LYS A 16 -2.87 11.08 1.13
C LYS A 16 -3.97 10.38 1.92
N VAL A 17 -5.09 11.07 2.10
CA VAL A 17 -6.25 10.56 2.82
C VAL A 17 -7.48 10.76 1.96
N GLY A 18 -8.37 9.77 1.92
CA GLY A 18 -9.66 9.88 1.25
C GLY A 18 -10.76 9.24 2.08
N VAL A 19 -11.96 9.82 2.06
CA VAL A 19 -13.16 9.23 2.64
C VAL A 19 -14.15 8.92 1.52
N PHE A 20 -14.57 7.66 1.47
CA PHE A 20 -15.52 7.15 0.50
C PHE A 20 -16.80 6.73 1.20
N GLU A 21 -17.92 6.88 0.52
CA GLU A 21 -19.18 6.21 0.85
C GLU A 21 -19.55 5.29 -0.31
N ASP A 22 -19.47 3.98 -0.06
CA ASP A 22 -19.49 2.95 -1.09
C ASP A 22 -18.45 3.23 -2.20
N GLU A 23 -18.88 3.47 -3.44
CA GLU A 23 -18.00 3.81 -4.57
C GLU A 23 -17.81 5.33 -4.73
N THR A 24 -18.49 6.15 -3.93
CA THR A 24 -18.48 7.62 -4.06
C THR A 24 -17.39 8.23 -3.21
N LEU A 25 -16.48 8.96 -3.84
CA LEU A 25 -15.52 9.80 -3.12
C LEU A 25 -16.25 10.99 -2.49
N LEU A 26 -16.22 11.12 -1.17
CA LEU A 26 -16.78 12.27 -0.47
C LEU A 26 -15.78 13.44 -0.45
N PHE A 27 -14.54 13.15 -0.04
CA PHE A 27 -13.44 14.11 -0.03
C PHE A 27 -12.10 13.40 0.07
N GLU A 28 -11.07 13.99 -0.53
CA GLU A 28 -9.68 13.56 -0.40
C GLU A 28 -8.76 14.76 -0.21
N GLU A 29 -7.63 14.53 0.45
CA GLU A 29 -6.61 15.54 0.64
C GLU A 29 -5.20 14.95 0.71
N THR A 30 -4.23 15.70 0.22
CA THR A 30 -2.81 15.37 0.39
C THR A 30 -2.24 16.21 1.53
N LEU A 31 -2.14 15.60 2.71
CA LEU A 31 -1.59 16.20 3.91
C LEU A 31 -0.06 16.24 3.77
N ARG A 32 0.51 17.41 3.53
CA ARG A 32 1.95 17.58 3.32
C ARG A 32 2.66 17.78 4.65
N HIS A 33 3.79 17.10 4.83
CA HIS A 33 4.59 17.15 6.04
C HIS A 33 5.89 17.89 5.72
N PRO A 34 6.20 19.02 6.39
CA PRO A 34 7.49 19.67 6.22
C PRO A 34 8.63 18.71 6.55
N THR A 35 9.69 18.74 5.75
CA THR A 35 10.87 17.90 5.98
C THR A 35 11.48 18.15 7.35
N GLU A 36 11.45 19.39 7.82
CA GLU A 36 11.91 19.80 9.16
C GLU A 36 11.13 19.12 10.29
N GLU A 37 9.82 18.90 10.13
CA GLU A 37 9.00 18.17 11.10
C GLU A 37 9.31 16.67 11.06
N ILE A 38 9.44 16.09 9.87
CA ILE A 38 9.79 14.67 9.70
C ILE A 38 11.18 14.36 10.26
N ALA A 39 12.14 15.26 10.07
CA ALA A 39 13.53 15.08 10.50
C ALA A 39 13.71 15.00 12.03
N LYS A 40 12.69 15.40 12.81
CA LYS A 40 12.69 15.27 14.28
C LYS A 40 12.57 13.82 14.75
N TYR A 41 12.12 12.91 13.90
CA TYR A 41 11.86 11.51 14.24
C TYR A 41 13.03 10.62 13.87
N ALA A 42 13.50 9.80 14.82
CA ALA A 42 14.63 8.90 14.62
C ALA A 42 14.32 7.74 13.66
N SER A 43 13.06 7.33 13.61
CA SER A 43 12.59 6.27 12.73
C SER A 43 11.22 6.58 12.11
N VAL A 44 10.85 5.82 11.09
CA VAL A 44 9.55 5.98 10.40
C VAL A 44 8.39 5.73 11.37
N ILE A 45 8.49 4.73 12.24
CA ILE A 45 7.43 4.37 13.19
C ILE A 45 7.17 5.48 14.20
N ASP A 46 8.18 6.26 14.59
CA ASP A 46 8.04 7.34 15.57
C ASP A 46 7.14 8.48 15.05
N GLN A 47 6.95 8.58 13.73
CA GLN A 47 6.05 9.55 13.10
C GLN A 47 4.56 9.18 13.27
N LYS A 48 4.23 8.00 13.82
CA LYS A 48 2.86 7.49 13.83
C LYS A 48 1.87 8.44 14.51
N ASP A 49 2.23 9.01 15.66
CA ASP A 49 1.28 9.80 16.46
C ASP A 49 1.05 11.17 15.82
N PHE A 50 2.14 11.79 15.35
CA PHE A 50 2.07 13.00 14.52
C PHE A 50 1.17 12.84 13.30
N ARG A 51 1.39 11.79 12.50
CA ARG A 51 0.56 11.57 11.30
C ARG A 51 -0.88 11.23 11.64
N LYS A 52 -1.13 10.52 12.75
CA LYS A 52 -2.48 10.20 13.25
C LYS A 52 -3.24 11.46 13.63
N GLU A 53 -2.60 12.39 14.35
CA GLU A 53 -3.23 13.66 14.75
C GLU A 53 -3.66 14.48 13.53
N ILE A 54 -2.78 14.64 12.54
CA ILE A 54 -3.11 15.36 11.30
C ILE A 54 -4.32 14.71 10.58
N ILE A 55 -4.41 13.38 10.54
CA ILE A 55 -5.55 12.68 9.92
C ILE A 55 -6.85 12.97 10.69
N LEU A 56 -6.81 12.96 12.02
CA LEU A 56 -7.98 13.25 12.85
C LEU A 56 -8.43 14.72 12.73
N ASP A 57 -7.48 15.64 12.67
CA ASP A 57 -7.75 17.07 12.45
C ASP A 57 -8.37 17.31 11.07
N PHE A 58 -7.87 16.63 10.04
CA PHE A 58 -8.47 16.65 8.70
C PHE A 58 -9.92 16.15 8.70
N LEU A 59 -10.21 15.03 9.37
CA LEU A 59 -11.59 14.52 9.47
C LEU A 59 -12.51 15.54 10.17
N LYS A 60 -12.00 16.20 11.21
CA LYS A 60 -12.72 17.25 11.94
C LYS A 60 -12.99 18.48 11.05
N GLU A 61 -12.01 18.92 10.27
CA GLU A 61 -12.15 20.05 9.33
C GLU A 61 -13.25 19.78 8.29
N LYS A 62 -13.32 18.54 7.77
CA LYS A 62 -14.38 18.13 6.83
C LYS A 62 -15.72 17.80 7.51
N ASN A 63 -15.87 18.10 8.80
CA ASN A 63 -17.05 17.79 9.61
C ASN A 63 -17.45 16.30 9.53
N CYS A 64 -16.46 15.40 9.40
CA CYS A 64 -16.68 13.97 9.37
C CYS A 64 -16.41 13.38 10.76
N ASP A 65 -17.48 12.95 11.44
CA ASP A 65 -17.33 12.20 12.69
C ASP A 65 -16.59 10.88 12.42
N PRO A 66 -15.42 10.63 13.03
CA PRO A 66 -14.70 9.36 12.86
C PRO A 66 -15.55 8.15 13.26
N LYS A 67 -16.51 8.28 14.18
CA LYS A 67 -17.42 7.19 14.55
C LYS A 67 -18.43 6.82 13.45
N SER A 68 -18.59 7.68 12.44
CA SER A 68 -19.41 7.37 11.26
C SER A 68 -18.70 6.49 10.25
N LEU A 69 -17.40 6.22 10.44
CA LEU A 69 -16.63 5.31 9.59
C LEU A 69 -16.97 3.85 9.92
N ASN A 70 -17.07 3.01 8.90
CA ASN A 70 -17.28 1.57 9.05
C ASN A 70 -15.98 0.78 8.95
N VAL A 71 -15.01 1.29 8.21
CA VAL A 71 -13.75 0.58 7.95
C VAL A 71 -12.63 1.57 7.64
N ILE A 72 -11.40 1.21 8.04
CA ILE A 72 -10.19 1.96 7.70
C ILE A 72 -9.27 1.07 6.86
N VAL A 73 -8.75 1.61 5.77
CA VAL A 73 -7.86 0.90 4.85
C VAL A 73 -6.55 1.66 4.73
N GLY A 74 -5.45 1.03 5.15
CA GLY A 74 -4.10 1.54 4.96
C GLY A 74 -3.45 0.98 3.70
N ARG A 75 -2.54 1.73 3.08
CA ARG A 75 -1.61 1.15 2.11
C ARG A 75 -0.73 0.10 2.81
N GLY A 76 -0.54 -1.05 2.16
CA GLY A 76 0.34 -2.10 2.67
C GLY A 76 1.83 -1.72 2.62
N GLY A 77 2.55 -2.08 3.68
CA GLY A 77 3.99 -1.80 3.85
C GLY A 77 4.90 -2.97 3.45
N LEU A 78 6.15 -2.89 3.90
CA LEU A 78 7.22 -3.88 3.72
C LEU A 78 7.10 -5.03 4.74
N LEU A 79 6.13 -5.91 4.47
CA LEU A 79 5.86 -7.13 5.25
C LEU A 79 6.69 -8.32 4.76
N LYS A 80 6.48 -9.50 5.37
CA LYS A 80 6.87 -10.77 4.75
C LYS A 80 6.13 -10.94 3.41
N PRO A 81 6.70 -11.68 2.45
CA PRO A 81 6.02 -11.97 1.19
C PRO A 81 4.64 -12.62 1.43
N ILE A 82 3.61 -12.10 0.77
CA ILE A 82 2.24 -12.61 0.83
C ILE A 82 1.56 -12.54 -0.54
N PRO A 83 0.50 -13.32 -0.82
CA PRO A 83 -0.28 -13.17 -2.05
C PRO A 83 -0.94 -11.79 -2.19
N GLY A 84 -1.47 -11.49 -3.38
CA GLY A 84 -2.38 -10.34 -3.55
C GLY A 84 -3.69 -10.53 -2.78
N GLY A 85 -4.24 -9.43 -2.26
CA GLY A 85 -5.50 -9.46 -1.53
C GLY A 85 -5.70 -8.33 -0.51
N THR A 86 -6.81 -8.42 0.20
CA THR A 86 -7.17 -7.55 1.32
C THR A 86 -6.97 -8.31 2.63
N TYR A 87 -6.18 -7.73 3.53
CA TYR A 87 -5.77 -8.38 4.77
C TYR A 87 -6.19 -7.53 5.97
N ALA A 88 -6.83 -8.15 6.96
CA ALA A 88 -7.05 -7.47 8.24
C ALA A 88 -5.71 -7.16 8.90
N VAL A 89 -5.59 -5.98 9.52
CA VAL A 89 -4.36 -5.61 10.24
C VAL A 89 -4.32 -6.36 11.57
N SER A 90 -3.90 -7.63 11.53
CA SER A 90 -3.70 -8.45 12.73
C SER A 90 -2.50 -7.99 13.56
N ASP A 91 -2.38 -8.48 14.79
CA ASP A 91 -1.23 -8.19 15.65
C ASP A 91 0.09 -8.68 15.04
N ALA A 92 0.06 -9.83 14.35
CA ALA A 92 1.22 -10.36 13.63
C ALA A 92 1.64 -9.44 12.47
N LEU A 93 0.67 -8.96 11.68
CA LEU A 93 0.92 -8.01 10.59
C LEU A 93 1.47 -6.70 11.14
N LEU A 94 0.89 -6.19 12.23
CA LEU A 94 1.34 -4.99 12.90
C LEU A 94 2.79 -5.14 13.40
N ALA A 95 3.13 -6.28 14.00
CA ALA A 95 4.50 -6.57 14.45
C ALA A 95 5.50 -6.56 13.29
N ASP A 96 5.14 -7.13 12.14
CA ASP A 96 5.98 -7.12 10.93
C ASP A 96 6.19 -5.69 10.39
N LEU A 97 5.15 -4.85 10.38
CA LEU A 97 5.26 -3.43 9.97
C LEU A 97 6.17 -2.63 10.91
N LYS A 98 6.04 -2.86 12.23
CA LYS A 98 6.83 -2.15 13.25
C LYS A 98 8.30 -2.56 13.20
N LYS A 99 8.57 -3.86 13.04
CA LYS A 99 9.93 -4.38 12.92
C LYS A 99 10.59 -3.97 11.59
N GLY A 100 9.79 -3.76 10.54
CA GLY A 100 10.30 -3.49 9.20
C GLY A 100 11.08 -4.67 8.65
N VAL A 101 10.46 -5.86 8.67
CA VAL A 101 11.09 -7.15 8.30
C VAL A 101 11.74 -7.15 6.92
N GLN A 102 11.24 -6.32 5.99
CA GLN A 102 11.82 -6.12 4.66
C GLN A 102 12.31 -4.67 4.42
N GLY A 103 12.50 -3.90 5.49
CA GLY A 103 12.99 -2.53 5.46
C GLY A 103 12.06 -1.51 6.10
N GLN A 104 12.60 -0.32 6.32
CA GLN A 104 11.87 0.83 6.84
C GLN A 104 11.45 1.73 5.68
N HIS A 105 10.14 1.94 5.53
CA HIS A 105 9.59 2.82 4.50
C HIS A 105 8.30 3.47 5.00
N ALA A 106 8.00 4.69 4.56
CA ALA A 106 6.83 5.45 5.00
C ALA A 106 5.51 4.67 4.82
N SER A 107 5.40 3.83 3.79
CA SER A 107 4.24 2.97 3.57
C SER A 107 3.95 1.99 4.73
N ASN A 108 4.94 1.67 5.58
CA ASN A 108 4.72 0.84 6.77
C ASN A 108 3.73 1.50 7.74
N LEU A 109 3.67 2.84 7.76
CA LEU A 109 2.72 3.58 8.58
C LEU A 109 1.28 3.38 8.13
N GLY A 110 1.00 2.94 6.90
CA GLY A 110 -0.36 2.80 6.39
C GLY A 110 -1.20 1.85 7.25
N GLY A 111 -0.72 0.60 7.39
CA GLY A 111 -1.37 -0.39 8.25
C GLY A 111 -1.33 -0.02 9.73
N ILE A 112 -0.23 0.59 10.21
CA ILE A 112 -0.09 1.02 11.62
C ILE A 112 -1.15 2.08 11.96
N LEU A 113 -1.28 3.12 11.15
CA LEU A 113 -2.25 4.21 11.34
C LEU A 113 -3.69 3.68 11.23
N ALA A 114 -3.96 2.82 10.25
CA ALA A 114 -5.27 2.21 10.09
C ALA A 114 -5.68 1.41 11.34
N ARG A 115 -4.75 0.62 11.91
CA ARG A 115 -5.00 -0.14 13.13
C ARG A 115 -5.17 0.74 14.36
N GLU A 116 -4.31 1.72 14.56
CA GLU A 116 -4.35 2.63 15.72
C GLU A 116 -5.66 3.44 15.77
N ILE A 117 -6.12 3.95 14.63
CA ILE A 117 -7.39 4.68 14.54
C ILE A 117 -8.57 3.69 14.67
N GLY A 118 -8.47 2.52 14.02
CA GLY A 118 -9.50 1.48 14.03
C GLY A 118 -9.79 0.97 15.44
N ASP A 119 -8.75 0.60 16.18
CA ASP A 119 -8.86 0.11 17.56
C ASP A 119 -9.47 1.16 18.50
N LYS A 120 -9.11 2.44 18.34
CA LYS A 120 -9.66 3.54 19.15
C LYS A 120 -11.16 3.75 18.91
N LEU A 121 -11.64 3.46 17.70
CA LEU A 121 -13.03 3.63 17.30
C LEU A 121 -13.85 2.32 17.38
N GLY A 122 -13.19 1.19 17.61
CA GLY A 122 -13.83 -0.14 17.58
C GLY A 122 -14.24 -0.59 16.18
N ILE A 123 -13.53 -0.13 15.13
CA ILE A 123 -13.84 -0.43 13.73
C ILE A 123 -12.72 -1.24 13.06
N PRO A 124 -13.05 -2.15 12.13
CA PRO A 124 -12.06 -3.00 11.48
C PRO A 124 -11.10 -2.18 10.60
N SER A 125 -9.86 -2.67 10.53
CA SER A 125 -8.80 -2.09 9.72
C SER A 125 -8.16 -3.12 8.79
N TYR A 126 -7.83 -2.67 7.58
CA TYR A 126 -7.27 -3.53 6.54
C TYR A 126 -6.08 -2.87 5.83
N ILE A 127 -5.28 -3.70 5.16
CA ILE A 127 -4.41 -3.27 4.06
C ILE A 127 -4.80 -4.00 2.78
N VAL A 128 -4.45 -3.42 1.63
CA VAL A 128 -4.72 -4.00 0.31
C VAL A 128 -3.43 -4.06 -0.50
N ASP A 129 -3.19 -5.20 -1.15
CA ASP A 129 -2.13 -5.45 -2.14
C ASP A 129 -0.80 -4.75 -1.74
N PRO A 130 -0.13 -5.17 -0.64
CA PRO A 130 1.09 -4.53 -0.17
C PRO A 130 2.20 -4.55 -1.22
N VAL A 131 3.21 -3.69 -1.05
CA VAL A 131 4.34 -3.61 -1.99
C VAL A 131 5.15 -4.92 -2.11
N VAL A 132 5.00 -5.83 -1.15
CA VAL A 132 5.65 -7.15 -1.08
C VAL A 132 4.73 -8.29 -1.53
N VAL A 133 3.67 -8.01 -2.30
CA VAL A 133 2.90 -9.07 -2.96
C VAL A 133 3.87 -9.95 -3.73
N ASP A 134 3.83 -11.26 -3.50
CA ASP A 134 4.72 -12.21 -4.13
C ASP A 134 3.92 -13.36 -4.74
N GLU A 135 3.88 -13.36 -6.06
CA GLU A 135 3.22 -14.36 -6.91
C GLU A 135 4.20 -14.88 -7.97
N LEU A 136 5.51 -14.65 -7.77
CA LEU A 136 6.56 -15.07 -8.68
C LEU A 136 6.59 -16.58 -8.84
N THR A 137 6.79 -17.04 -10.07
CA THR A 137 7.10 -18.44 -10.34
C THR A 137 8.49 -18.80 -9.81
N ASP A 138 8.73 -20.08 -9.48
CA ASP A 138 10.04 -20.54 -9.01
C ASP A 138 11.16 -20.21 -10.00
N LYS A 139 10.88 -20.27 -11.29
CA LYS A 139 11.83 -19.88 -12.34
C LYS A 139 12.18 -18.40 -12.29
N ALA A 140 11.20 -17.52 -12.01
CA ALA A 140 11.43 -16.08 -11.90
C ALA A 140 12.27 -15.71 -10.67
N ARG A 141 12.42 -16.60 -9.68
CA ARG A 141 13.26 -16.38 -8.49
C ARG A 141 14.75 -16.58 -8.75
N LEU A 142 15.12 -17.27 -9.83
CA LEU A 142 16.52 -17.54 -10.16
C LEU A 142 17.22 -16.24 -10.56
N SER A 143 18.23 -15.84 -9.80
CA SER A 143 19.06 -14.65 -10.06
C SER A 143 20.40 -14.96 -10.73
N GLY A 144 20.82 -16.22 -10.70
CA GLY A 144 22.19 -16.65 -11.04
C GLY A 144 23.13 -16.78 -9.84
N MET A 145 22.70 -16.39 -8.63
CA MET A 145 23.44 -16.54 -7.38
C MET A 145 22.56 -17.21 -6.31
N PRO A 146 22.88 -18.44 -5.84
CA PRO A 146 22.05 -19.17 -4.87
C PRO A 146 21.71 -18.39 -3.59
N GLU A 147 22.63 -17.55 -3.11
CA GLU A 147 22.52 -16.76 -1.90
C GLU A 147 21.62 -15.52 -2.04
N LEU A 148 21.30 -15.11 -3.29
CA LEU A 148 20.60 -13.86 -3.59
C LEU A 148 19.44 -14.08 -4.58
N PRO A 149 18.37 -14.79 -4.21
CA PRO A 149 17.23 -14.97 -5.09
C PRO A 149 16.51 -13.64 -5.37
N ARG A 150 15.86 -13.54 -6.54
CA ARG A 150 15.03 -12.37 -6.89
C ARG A 150 13.85 -12.24 -5.93
N ARG A 151 13.53 -11.00 -5.56
CA ARG A 151 12.43 -10.67 -4.62
C ARG A 151 11.33 -9.89 -5.33
N SER A 152 10.08 -10.16 -4.95
CA SER A 152 8.93 -9.41 -5.45
C SER A 152 8.69 -8.16 -4.61
N ILE A 153 9.15 -7.01 -5.08
CA ILE A 153 8.86 -5.71 -4.47
C ILE A 153 8.53 -4.71 -5.58
N PHE A 154 7.26 -4.27 -5.65
CA PHE A 154 6.77 -3.47 -6.77
C PHE A 154 5.49 -2.69 -6.43
N HIS A 155 4.94 -1.98 -7.43
CA HIS A 155 3.69 -1.22 -7.30
C HIS A 155 2.44 -2.12 -7.38
N ALA A 156 2.36 -3.17 -6.55
CA ALA A 156 1.32 -4.21 -6.60
C ALA A 156 -0.10 -3.66 -6.61
N LEU A 157 -0.44 -2.77 -5.68
CA LEU A 157 -1.75 -2.12 -5.60
C LEU A 157 -2.14 -1.45 -6.91
N ASN A 158 -1.23 -0.68 -7.52
CA ASN A 158 -1.54 0.01 -8.77
C ASN A 158 -1.62 -0.96 -9.95
N GLN A 159 -0.66 -1.87 -10.09
CA GLN A 159 -0.66 -2.83 -11.21
C GLN A 159 -1.91 -3.70 -11.21
N LYS A 160 -2.29 -4.25 -10.05
CA LYS A 160 -3.53 -5.03 -9.92
C LYS A 160 -4.78 -4.18 -10.17
N ALA A 161 -4.83 -2.94 -9.68
CA ALA A 161 -5.96 -2.05 -9.90
C ALA A 161 -6.18 -1.73 -11.39
N VAL A 162 -5.12 -1.37 -12.13
CA VAL A 162 -5.24 -1.06 -13.57
C VAL A 162 -5.52 -2.31 -14.39
N ALA A 163 -4.97 -3.48 -14.02
CA ALA A 163 -5.27 -4.74 -14.68
C ALA A 163 -6.75 -5.15 -14.52
N ARG A 164 -7.29 -5.04 -13.29
CA ARG A 164 -8.72 -5.29 -13.01
C ARG A 164 -9.62 -4.29 -13.73
N ARG A 165 -9.24 -3.01 -13.77
CA ARG A 165 -9.95 -1.97 -14.52
C ARG A 165 -9.98 -2.29 -16.02
N PHE A 166 -8.83 -2.59 -16.62
CA PHE A 166 -8.73 -2.98 -18.02
C PHE A 166 -9.61 -4.19 -18.33
N ALA A 167 -9.59 -5.23 -17.47
CA ALA A 167 -10.44 -6.40 -17.63
C ALA A 167 -11.93 -6.02 -17.66
N LYS A 168 -12.38 -5.21 -16.69
CA LYS A 168 -13.76 -4.70 -16.61
C LYS A 168 -14.16 -3.90 -17.85
N GLU A 169 -13.31 -2.96 -18.29
CA GLU A 169 -13.54 -2.14 -19.48
C GLU A 169 -13.63 -2.98 -20.78
N ASN A 170 -13.03 -4.17 -20.79
CA ASN A 170 -13.06 -5.10 -21.92
C ASN A 170 -14.05 -6.26 -21.72
N GLY A 171 -14.93 -6.20 -20.71
CA GLY A 171 -15.93 -7.25 -20.45
C GLY A 171 -15.33 -8.62 -20.11
N LYS A 172 -14.11 -8.66 -19.57
CA LYS A 172 -13.39 -9.87 -19.20
C LYS A 172 -13.13 -9.91 -17.70
N ARG A 173 -12.86 -11.10 -17.16
CA ARG A 173 -12.30 -11.24 -15.81
C ARG A 173 -10.79 -11.09 -15.88
N TYR A 174 -10.20 -10.52 -14.82
CA TYR A 174 -8.75 -10.34 -14.75
C TYR A 174 -8.01 -11.69 -14.77
N GLU A 175 -8.64 -12.72 -14.24
CA GLU A 175 -8.15 -14.10 -14.17
C GLU A 175 -8.16 -14.81 -15.52
N ASP A 176 -8.83 -14.27 -16.54
CA ASP A 176 -8.90 -14.82 -17.91
C ASP A 176 -7.93 -14.10 -18.87
N LEU A 177 -6.98 -13.32 -18.34
CA LEU A 177 -6.11 -12.44 -19.12
C LEU A 177 -4.63 -12.66 -18.82
N ASN A 178 -3.83 -12.49 -19.88
CA ASN A 178 -2.39 -12.31 -19.80
C ASN A 178 -2.06 -10.87 -20.18
N LEU A 179 -1.37 -10.14 -19.29
CA LEU A 179 -1.10 -8.71 -19.45
C LEU A 179 0.36 -8.40 -19.11
N ILE A 180 0.91 -7.39 -19.78
CA ILE A 180 2.12 -6.70 -19.31
C ILE A 180 1.68 -5.35 -18.75
N VAL A 181 1.95 -5.11 -17.48
CA VAL A 181 1.54 -3.88 -16.79
C VAL A 181 2.77 -3.09 -16.39
N ILE A 182 2.84 -1.84 -16.84
CA ILE A 182 3.98 -0.95 -16.60
C ILE A 182 3.50 0.19 -15.71
N HIS A 183 4.04 0.26 -14.49
CA HIS A 183 3.90 1.44 -13.64
C HIS A 183 5.09 2.36 -13.88
N MET A 184 4.82 3.62 -14.25
CA MET A 184 5.85 4.64 -14.46
C MET A 184 5.60 5.83 -13.52
N GLY A 185 6.43 5.99 -12.50
CA GLY A 185 6.35 7.05 -11.51
C GLY A 185 7.71 7.36 -10.90
N GLY A 186 7.76 7.63 -9.59
CA GLY A 186 9.03 7.80 -8.86
C GLY A 186 9.91 6.54 -8.91
N GLY A 187 9.29 5.37 -9.01
CA GLY A 187 9.92 4.11 -9.43
C GLY A 187 9.21 3.52 -10.65
N VAL A 188 9.88 2.59 -11.34
CA VAL A 188 9.34 1.90 -12.52
C VAL A 188 9.25 0.40 -12.26
N SER A 189 8.06 -0.18 -12.38
CA SER A 189 7.88 -1.65 -12.32
C SER A 189 7.16 -2.18 -13.55
N VAL A 190 7.70 -3.25 -14.12
CA VAL A 190 7.14 -3.99 -15.26
C VAL A 190 6.73 -5.37 -14.77
N GLY A 191 5.42 -5.59 -14.65
CA GLY A 191 4.86 -6.87 -14.20
C GLY A 191 4.35 -7.68 -15.38
N ALA A 192 4.69 -8.98 -15.41
CA ALA A 192 4.05 -9.97 -16.25
C ALA A 192 2.90 -10.61 -15.45
N HIS A 193 1.67 -10.34 -15.89
CA HIS A 193 0.46 -10.87 -15.29
C HIS A 193 -0.03 -12.07 -16.12
N ASP A 194 -0.19 -13.22 -15.46
CA ASP A 194 -0.67 -14.48 -16.03
C ASP A 194 -1.88 -14.94 -15.21
N HIS A 195 -3.05 -14.98 -15.83
CA HIS A 195 -4.32 -15.41 -15.22
C HIS A 195 -4.57 -14.84 -13.81
N GLY A 196 -4.43 -13.52 -13.68
CA GLY A 196 -4.67 -12.83 -12.42
C GLY A 196 -3.48 -12.76 -11.47
N LYS A 197 -2.35 -13.40 -11.77
CA LYS A 197 -1.14 -13.44 -10.92
C LYS A 197 0.05 -12.73 -11.54
N VAL A 198 0.87 -12.04 -10.76
CA VAL A 198 2.10 -11.37 -11.21
C VAL A 198 3.26 -12.36 -11.13
N VAL A 199 3.47 -13.10 -12.22
CA VAL A 199 4.38 -14.25 -12.28
C VAL A 199 5.86 -13.88 -12.46
N ASP A 200 6.12 -12.64 -12.89
CA ASP A 200 7.45 -12.03 -12.96
C ASP A 200 7.35 -10.50 -12.81
N VAL A 201 8.26 -9.90 -12.05
CA VAL A 201 8.39 -8.44 -11.88
C VAL A 201 9.79 -8.08 -11.37
N ASN A 202 10.28 -6.88 -11.70
CA ASN A 202 11.55 -6.36 -11.18
C ASN A 202 11.41 -5.84 -9.74
N ASN A 203 12.46 -6.01 -8.93
CA ASN A 203 12.53 -5.45 -7.59
C ASN A 203 12.89 -3.94 -7.61
N ILE A 204 11.87 -3.10 -7.46
CA ILE A 204 12.07 -1.65 -7.54
C ILE A 204 12.77 -1.04 -6.33
N LEU A 205 12.80 -1.73 -5.18
CA LEU A 205 13.37 -1.17 -3.96
C LEU A 205 14.90 -1.21 -4.02
N ASP A 206 15.45 -2.32 -4.53
CA ASP A 206 16.90 -2.55 -4.64
C ASP A 206 17.50 -2.06 -5.97
N GLY A 207 16.71 -1.41 -6.82
CA GLY A 207 17.18 -0.80 -8.07
C GLY A 207 17.26 -1.76 -9.26
N GLU A 208 16.49 -2.85 -9.28
CA GLU A 208 16.38 -3.68 -10.49
C GLU A 208 15.48 -3.02 -11.54
N GLY A 209 15.85 -3.15 -12.82
CA GLY A 209 15.02 -2.77 -13.96
C GLY A 209 15.39 -1.43 -14.57
N CYS A 210 14.39 -0.66 -14.98
CA CYS A 210 14.58 0.62 -15.66
C CYS A 210 15.05 1.71 -14.67
N PHE A 211 15.86 2.65 -15.15
CA PHE A 211 16.12 3.88 -14.41
C PHE A 211 14.81 4.65 -14.16
N SER A 212 14.77 5.34 -13.04
CA SER A 212 13.64 6.10 -12.53
C SER A 212 14.16 7.40 -11.89
N PRO A 213 13.30 8.40 -11.62
CA PRO A 213 13.74 9.64 -10.97
C PRO A 213 14.40 9.42 -9.60
N GLU A 214 14.09 8.32 -8.90
CA GLU A 214 14.60 8.02 -7.55
C GLU A 214 15.67 6.91 -7.51
N ARG A 215 15.90 6.16 -8.61
CA ARG A 215 16.83 5.02 -8.69
C ARG A 215 17.30 4.76 -10.11
#